data_AF-A0A651FC88-F1
#
_entry.id   AF-A0A651FC88-F1
#
_cell.length_a   1.000
_cell.length_b   1.000
_cell.length_c   1.000
_cell.angle_alpha   90.00
_cell.angle_beta   90.00
_cell.angle_gamma   90.00
#
_symmetry.space_group_name_H-M   'P 1'
#
loop_
_entity.id
_entity.type
_entity.pdbx_description
1 polymer ?
#
loop_
_entity_poly.entity_id
_entity_poly.type
_entity_poly.pdbx_seq_one_letter_code
_entity_poly.pdbx_strand_id
1 'polypeptide(L)'
;MMNTDANLTTTQQEFGSFAYGSYYGPDPKLYDRLISAAKNGDLAGVKHYVEQGANIRADNDYVLRRAVPSGHFDTIKYCIDQGCNIRMEDDFPLRWAAANNRLDILRYCVALGGDIRSNNDDALRTAAAKGHLDVVKYCVEQQSDIQARRNEALRLAAENGHADIVQYCREQIEALQAQEILQKEKEILEKKNAQAAARTTRHQNLRNFLRR
;
A
#
# COMPACT_ATOMS: atom_id res chain seq x y z
N MET A 1 -18.76 -71.24 -12.24
CA MET A 1 -18.94 -69.77 -12.32
C MET A 1 -18.35 -69.18 -11.05
N MET A 2 -17.10 -68.73 -11.12
CA MET A 2 -16.42 -68.00 -10.05
C MET A 2 -16.93 -66.56 -10.10
N ASN A 3 -17.43 -66.02 -8.99
CA ASN A 3 -17.71 -64.60 -8.88
C ASN A 3 -16.56 -63.97 -8.09
N THR A 4 -15.63 -63.39 -8.84
CA THR A 4 -14.58 -62.50 -8.38
C THR A 4 -15.14 -61.08 -8.45
N ASP A 5 -15.40 -60.46 -7.31
CA ASP A 5 -15.29 -59.00 -7.22
C ASP A 5 -14.58 -58.69 -5.91
N ALA A 6 -13.27 -58.54 -6.11
CA ALA A 6 -12.29 -58.11 -5.15
C ALA A 6 -12.66 -56.74 -4.59
N ASN A 7 -12.53 -56.64 -3.27
CA ASN A 7 -12.10 -55.45 -2.54
C ASN A 7 -11.27 -54.51 -3.44
N LEU A 8 -11.88 -53.42 -3.90
CA LEU A 8 -11.14 -52.25 -4.35
C LEU A 8 -10.70 -51.47 -3.11
N THR A 9 -9.61 -51.98 -2.53
CA THR A 9 -8.51 -51.30 -1.86
C THR A 9 -8.58 -49.76 -1.77
N THR A 10 -8.73 -49.25 -0.54
CA THR A 10 -7.78 -48.44 0.27
C THR A 10 -6.91 -47.33 -0.37
N THR A 11 -6.83 -47.14 -1.68
CA THR A 11 -5.83 -46.23 -2.29
C THR A 11 -6.36 -44.87 -2.76
N GLN A 12 -7.64 -44.53 -2.53
CA GLN A 12 -8.16 -43.17 -2.79
C GLN A 12 -8.20 -42.26 -1.56
N GLN A 13 -7.91 -42.76 -0.35
CA GLN A 13 -7.92 -41.94 0.87
C GLN A 13 -6.54 -41.38 1.27
N GLU A 14 -5.45 -41.90 0.69
CA GLU A 14 -4.09 -41.56 1.16
C GLU A 14 -3.37 -40.52 0.32
N PHE A 15 -3.77 -40.23 -0.92
CA PHE A 15 -3.09 -39.20 -1.74
C PHE A 15 -3.58 -37.76 -1.48
N GLY A 16 -4.73 -37.58 -0.81
CA GLY A 16 -5.28 -36.25 -0.49
C GLY A 16 -4.78 -35.64 0.83
N SER A 17 -4.29 -36.45 1.77
CA SER A 17 -3.94 -35.99 3.13
C SER A 17 -2.52 -35.42 3.24
N PHE A 18 -1.56 -35.91 2.44
CA PHE A 18 -0.16 -35.46 2.53
C PHE A 18 0.04 -34.01 2.06
N ALA A 19 -0.71 -33.54 1.06
CA ALA A 19 -0.63 -32.15 0.58
C ALA A 19 -1.45 -31.18 1.46
N TYR A 20 -2.59 -31.63 1.99
CA TYR A 20 -3.46 -30.81 2.84
C TYR A 20 -2.80 -30.46 4.19
N GLY A 21 -2.16 -31.45 4.84
CA GLY A 21 -1.52 -31.26 6.14
C GLY A 21 -0.28 -30.35 6.11
N SER A 22 0.48 -30.34 5.01
CA SER A 22 1.64 -29.45 4.88
C SER A 22 1.26 -28.01 4.56
N TYR A 23 0.15 -27.81 3.83
CA TYR A 23 -0.21 -26.49 3.33
C TYR A 23 -1.06 -25.69 4.33
N TYR A 24 -2.03 -26.32 4.98
CA TYR A 24 -2.93 -25.67 5.95
C TYR A 24 -2.47 -25.80 7.41
N GLY A 25 -1.53 -26.70 7.67
CA GLY A 25 -1.15 -27.12 9.01
C GLY A 25 -1.75 -28.48 9.38
N PRO A 26 -1.52 -28.96 10.61
CA PRO A 26 -1.72 -30.36 10.99
C PRO A 26 -3.18 -30.84 10.97
N ASP A 27 -4.15 -29.93 11.02
CA ASP A 27 -5.59 -30.24 10.98
C ASP A 27 -6.35 -29.15 10.18
N PRO A 28 -7.11 -29.50 9.12
CA PRO A 28 -7.95 -28.55 8.38
C PRO A 28 -8.91 -27.73 9.27
N LYS A 29 -9.45 -28.31 10.34
CA LYS A 29 -10.33 -27.60 11.28
C LYS A 29 -9.58 -26.50 12.04
N LEU A 30 -8.27 -26.67 12.23
CA LEU A 30 -7.44 -25.67 12.90
C LEU A 30 -7.31 -24.41 12.04
N TYR A 31 -7.15 -24.57 10.73
CA TYR A 31 -7.11 -23.46 9.78
C TYR A 31 -8.45 -22.72 9.69
N ASP A 32 -9.59 -23.43 9.67
CA ASP A 32 -10.91 -22.80 9.71
C ASP A 32 -11.14 -21.97 10.98
N ARG A 33 -10.65 -22.46 12.12
CA ARG A 33 -10.68 -21.74 13.40
C ARG A 33 -9.76 -20.53 13.39
N LEU A 34 -8.57 -20.64 12.80
CA LEU A 34 -7.65 -19.51 12.61
C LEU A 34 -8.30 -18.40 11.77
N ILE A 35 -8.94 -18.76 10.64
CA ILE A 35 -9.68 -17.80 9.81
C ILE A 35 -10.80 -17.13 10.60
N SER A 36 -11.57 -17.92 11.36
CA SER A 36 -12.69 -17.40 12.16
C SER A 36 -12.21 -16.46 13.26
N ALA A 37 -11.14 -16.80 13.96
CA ALA A 37 -10.52 -15.95 14.97
C ALA A 37 -10.01 -14.64 14.36
N ALA A 38 -9.30 -14.71 13.23
CA ALA A 38 -8.81 -13.54 12.51
C ALA A 38 -9.94 -12.61 12.06
N LYS A 39 -11.01 -13.16 11.49
CA LYS A 39 -12.20 -12.41 11.06
C LYS A 39 -12.89 -11.69 12.24
N ASN A 40 -12.87 -12.29 13.42
CA ASN A 40 -13.48 -11.74 14.63
C ASN A 40 -12.54 -10.86 15.44
N GLY A 41 -11.28 -10.69 15.02
CA GLY A 41 -10.27 -9.95 15.76
C GLY A 41 -9.76 -10.62 17.03
N ASP A 42 -10.03 -11.91 17.22
CA ASP A 42 -9.57 -12.67 18.38
C ASP A 42 -8.08 -12.98 18.27
N LEU A 43 -7.23 -12.04 18.68
CA LEU A 43 -5.78 -12.20 18.66
C LEU A 43 -5.32 -13.40 19.49
N ALA A 44 -5.97 -13.66 20.63
CA ALA A 44 -5.59 -14.78 21.50
C ALA A 44 -5.83 -16.11 20.79
N GLY A 45 -7.00 -16.27 20.14
CA GLY A 45 -7.31 -17.41 19.28
C GLY A 45 -6.33 -17.53 18.11
N VAL A 46 -6.06 -16.44 17.40
CA VAL A 46 -5.10 -16.43 16.28
C VAL A 46 -3.73 -16.94 16.73
N LYS A 47 -3.17 -16.41 17.82
CA LYS A 47 -1.90 -16.87 18.39
C LYS A 47 -1.94 -18.36 18.74
N HIS A 48 -2.97 -18.77 19.47
CA HIS A 48 -3.15 -20.15 19.91
C HIS A 48 -3.17 -21.14 18.74
N TYR A 49 -3.88 -20.83 17.65
CA TYR A 49 -3.96 -21.72 16.50
C TYR A 49 -2.67 -21.74 15.67
N VAL A 50 -1.96 -20.60 15.57
CA VAL A 50 -0.63 -20.56 14.93
C VAL A 50 0.39 -21.36 15.74
N GLU A 51 0.38 -21.26 17.07
CA GLU A 51 1.23 -22.07 17.96
C GLU A 51 0.97 -23.57 17.83
N GLN A 52 -0.28 -23.96 17.54
CA GLN A 52 -0.66 -25.35 17.22
C GLN A 52 -0.29 -25.80 15.80
N GLY A 53 0.35 -24.94 15.01
CA GLY A 53 0.87 -25.26 13.68
C GLY A 53 -0.05 -24.90 12.52
N ALA A 54 -1.13 -24.14 12.74
CA ALA A 54 -1.93 -23.62 11.62
C ALA A 54 -1.09 -22.68 10.76
N ASN A 55 -1.13 -22.89 9.44
CA ASN A 55 -0.38 -22.05 8.52
C ASN A 55 -1.11 -20.73 8.25
N ILE A 56 -0.67 -19.65 8.90
CA ILE A 56 -1.24 -18.30 8.74
C ILE A 56 -1.07 -17.72 7.32
N ARG A 57 -0.13 -18.26 6.54
CA ARG A 57 0.19 -17.80 5.19
C ARG A 57 -0.46 -18.63 4.08
N ALA A 58 -1.27 -19.62 4.45
CA ALA A 58 -1.98 -20.45 3.48
C ALA A 58 -2.98 -19.63 2.64
N ASP A 59 -3.32 -20.16 1.47
CA ASP A 59 -4.20 -19.55 0.47
C ASP A 59 -3.85 -18.10 0.15
N ASN A 60 -2.57 -17.81 -0.10
CA ASN A 60 -2.11 -16.45 -0.39
C ASN A 60 -2.53 -15.46 0.71
N ASP A 61 -2.11 -15.76 1.94
CA ASP A 61 -2.38 -14.95 3.14
C ASP A 61 -3.88 -14.69 3.38
N TYR A 62 -4.72 -15.71 3.15
CA TYR A 62 -6.18 -15.57 3.31
C TYR A 62 -6.57 -15.16 4.73
N VAL A 63 -5.83 -15.59 5.75
CA VAL A 63 -6.03 -15.15 7.13
C VAL A 63 -5.92 -13.63 7.25
N LEU A 64 -4.89 -13.01 6.66
CA LEU A 64 -4.74 -11.54 6.65
C LEU A 64 -5.89 -10.88 5.88
N ARG A 65 -6.31 -11.45 4.74
CA ARG A 65 -7.47 -10.93 3.96
C ARG A 65 -8.78 -10.94 4.75
N ARG A 66 -8.92 -11.84 5.71
CA ARG A 66 -10.08 -11.92 6.61
C ARG A 66 -9.91 -11.05 7.85
N ALA A 67 -8.68 -10.88 8.34
CA ALA A 67 -8.36 -9.99 9.45
C ALA A 67 -8.53 -8.50 9.10
N VAL A 68 -8.11 -8.06 7.92
CA VAL A 68 -8.13 -6.63 7.55
C VAL A 68 -9.54 -6.01 7.64
N PRO A 69 -10.59 -6.61 7.06
CA PRO A 69 -11.96 -6.06 7.16
C PRO A 69 -12.51 -6.01 8.58
N SER A 70 -11.93 -6.74 9.54
CA SER A 70 -12.33 -6.70 10.94
C SER A 70 -11.87 -5.40 11.63
N GLY A 71 -10.83 -4.74 11.11
CA GLY A 71 -10.28 -3.49 11.66
C GLY A 71 -9.58 -3.65 13.00
N HIS A 72 -9.38 -4.86 13.51
CA HIS A 72 -8.67 -5.12 14.76
C HIS A 72 -7.16 -5.05 14.51
N PHE A 73 -6.56 -3.90 14.85
CA PHE A 73 -5.18 -3.57 14.52
C PHE A 73 -4.19 -4.61 15.05
N ASP A 74 -4.31 -5.05 16.30
CA ASP A 74 -3.36 -6.00 16.89
C ASP A 74 -3.37 -7.36 16.17
N THR A 75 -4.53 -7.79 15.68
CA THR A 75 -4.69 -9.02 14.90
C THR A 75 -4.07 -8.88 13.50
N ILE A 76 -4.32 -7.76 12.83
CA ILE A 76 -3.70 -7.45 11.53
C ILE A 76 -2.19 -7.37 11.66
N LYS A 77 -1.71 -6.64 12.68
CA LYS A 77 -0.30 -6.48 13.03
C LYS A 77 0.35 -7.84 13.24
N TYR A 78 -0.26 -8.70 14.05
CA TYR A 78 0.26 -10.04 14.31
C TYR A 78 0.36 -10.88 13.02
N CYS A 79 -0.67 -10.85 12.16
CA CYS A 79 -0.61 -11.57 10.88
C CYS A 79 0.58 -11.13 10.01
N ILE A 80 0.81 -9.81 9.92
CA ILE A 80 1.95 -9.25 9.18
C ILE A 80 3.28 -9.62 9.83
N ASP A 81 3.36 -9.59 11.16
CA ASP A 81 4.55 -9.99 11.93
C ASP A 81 4.89 -11.48 11.73
N GLN A 82 3.89 -12.32 11.43
CA GLN A 82 4.08 -13.73 11.05
C GLN A 82 4.45 -13.92 9.56
N GLY A 83 4.71 -12.84 8.83
CA GLY A 83 5.20 -12.87 7.46
C GLY A 83 4.12 -12.90 6.38
N CYS A 84 2.86 -12.59 6.71
CA CYS A 84 1.85 -12.34 5.68
C CYS A 84 2.24 -11.15 4.79
N ASN A 85 1.97 -11.24 3.50
CA ASN A 85 2.31 -10.22 2.52
C ASN A 85 1.45 -8.97 2.69
N ILE A 86 2.06 -7.88 3.18
CA ILE A 86 1.42 -6.58 3.33
C ILE A 86 0.97 -5.95 2.00
N ARG A 87 1.64 -6.29 0.90
CA ARG A 87 1.36 -5.79 -0.45
C ARG A 87 0.37 -6.66 -1.23
N MET A 88 -0.30 -7.61 -0.59
CA MET A 88 -1.28 -8.47 -1.25
C MET A 88 -2.43 -7.65 -1.88
N GLU A 89 -2.94 -8.11 -3.02
CA GLU A 89 -4.08 -7.52 -3.74
C GLU A 89 -3.94 -5.98 -3.91
N ASP A 90 -2.80 -5.55 -4.44
CA ASP A 90 -2.45 -4.14 -4.64
C ASP A 90 -2.55 -3.33 -3.34
N ASP A 91 -1.82 -3.76 -2.31
CA ASP A 91 -1.78 -3.11 -0.98
C ASP A 91 -3.18 -2.98 -0.36
N PHE A 92 -4.02 -4.03 -0.48
CA PHE A 92 -5.37 -4.06 0.08
C PHE A 92 -5.46 -3.60 1.55
N PRO A 93 -4.56 -4.01 2.48
CA PRO A 93 -4.59 -3.52 3.85
C PRO A 93 -4.50 -1.99 3.96
N LEU A 94 -3.66 -1.37 3.13
CA LEU A 94 -3.43 0.07 3.08
C LEU A 94 -4.67 0.78 2.52
N ARG A 95 -5.20 0.30 1.39
CA ARG A 95 -6.42 0.86 0.77
C ARG A 95 -7.64 0.74 1.67
N TRP A 96 -7.81 -0.41 2.34
CA TRP A 96 -8.87 -0.60 3.32
C TRP A 96 -8.72 0.35 4.51
N ALA A 97 -7.51 0.51 5.04
CA ALA A 97 -7.24 1.42 6.14
C ALA A 97 -7.59 2.88 5.78
N ALA A 98 -7.17 3.32 4.58
CA ALA A 98 -7.50 4.64 4.07
C ALA A 98 -9.01 4.85 3.92
N ALA A 99 -9.73 3.83 3.43
CA ALA A 99 -11.18 3.89 3.24
C ALA A 99 -11.99 3.87 4.56
N ASN A 100 -11.38 3.49 5.69
CA ASN A 100 -12.08 3.34 6.98
C ASN A 100 -11.51 4.26 8.07
N ASN A 101 -10.79 5.31 7.68
CA ASN A 101 -10.16 6.26 8.60
C ASN A 101 -9.23 5.61 9.65
N ARG A 102 -8.53 4.53 9.25
CA ARG A 102 -7.64 3.78 10.13
C ARG A 102 -6.19 4.19 9.92
N LEU A 103 -5.88 5.42 10.33
CA LEU A 103 -4.54 6.00 10.17
C LEU A 103 -3.45 5.20 10.91
N ASP A 104 -3.81 4.55 12.02
CA ASP A 104 -2.99 3.58 12.76
C ASP A 104 -2.49 2.43 11.86
N ILE A 105 -3.42 1.73 11.20
CA ILE A 105 -3.11 0.64 10.28
C ILE A 105 -2.36 1.17 9.05
N LEU A 106 -2.78 2.32 8.52
CA LEU A 106 -2.17 2.92 7.34
C LEU A 106 -0.69 3.25 7.56
N ARG A 107 -0.37 3.92 8.67
CA ARG A 107 1.01 4.25 9.05
C ARG A 107 1.85 2.99 9.24
N TYR A 108 1.27 1.98 9.88
CA TYR A 108 1.94 0.69 10.06
C TYR A 108 2.29 0.02 8.73
N CYS A 109 1.34 -0.03 7.79
CA CYS A 109 1.56 -0.62 6.47
C CYS A 109 2.67 0.11 5.71
N VAL A 110 2.63 1.45 5.67
CA VAL A 110 3.67 2.27 5.00
C VAL A 110 5.04 2.08 5.65
N ALA A 111 5.11 2.03 6.98
CA ALA A 111 6.36 1.82 7.70
C ALA A 111 7.03 0.46 7.39
N LEU A 112 6.22 -0.55 7.04
CA LEU A 112 6.68 -1.86 6.58
C LEU A 112 6.91 -1.93 5.06
N GLY A 113 6.83 -0.80 4.36
CA GLY A 113 7.07 -0.69 2.93
C GLY A 113 5.84 -0.90 2.05
N GLY A 114 4.62 -0.87 2.58
CA GLY A 114 3.42 -0.79 1.75
C GLY A 114 3.48 0.40 0.78
N ASP A 115 3.02 0.21 -0.46
CA ASP A 115 3.03 1.26 -1.47
C ASP A 115 1.74 2.10 -1.37
N ILE A 116 1.85 3.30 -0.81
CA ILE A 116 0.72 4.23 -0.67
C ILE A 116 0.18 4.73 -2.01
N ARG A 117 0.98 4.62 -3.08
CA ARG A 117 0.61 5.03 -4.45
C ARG A 117 0.01 3.87 -5.26
N SER A 118 -0.11 2.69 -4.67
CA SER A 118 -0.67 1.50 -5.29
C SER A 118 -2.07 1.77 -5.87
N ASN A 119 -2.36 1.12 -7.00
CA ASN A 119 -3.60 1.29 -7.77
C ASN A 119 -3.91 2.77 -8.13
N ASN A 120 -2.89 3.53 -8.54
CA ASN A 120 -2.99 4.96 -8.89
C ASN A 120 -3.54 5.80 -7.73
N ASP A 121 -2.82 5.80 -6.61
CA ASP A 121 -3.13 6.56 -5.40
C ASP A 121 -4.55 6.29 -4.87
N ASP A 122 -5.00 5.02 -4.93
CA ASP A 122 -6.35 4.63 -4.52
C ASP A 122 -6.65 4.96 -3.06
N ALA A 123 -5.62 4.87 -2.19
CA ALA A 123 -5.72 5.25 -0.78
C ALA A 123 -6.08 6.74 -0.63
N LEU A 124 -5.38 7.63 -1.33
CA LEU A 124 -5.65 9.07 -1.32
C LEU A 124 -7.04 9.38 -1.88
N ARG A 125 -7.37 8.83 -3.06
CA ARG A 125 -8.67 9.06 -3.72
C ARG A 125 -9.84 8.59 -2.87
N THR A 126 -9.75 7.41 -2.28
CA THR A 126 -10.82 6.85 -1.44
C THR A 126 -10.95 7.60 -0.11
N ALA A 127 -9.84 7.99 0.52
CA ALA A 127 -9.89 8.81 1.74
C ALA A 127 -10.54 10.17 1.48
N ALA A 128 -10.19 10.81 0.35
CA ALA A 128 -10.77 12.08 -0.06
C ALA A 128 -12.28 11.96 -0.35
N ALA A 129 -12.70 10.91 -1.04
CA ALA A 129 -14.11 10.63 -1.32
C ALA A 129 -14.96 10.39 -0.06
N LYS A 130 -14.34 9.95 1.04
CA LYS A 130 -15.03 9.62 2.30
C LYS A 130 -14.87 10.66 3.41
N GLY A 131 -14.10 11.73 3.18
CA GLY A 131 -13.95 12.80 4.16
C GLY A 131 -12.88 12.58 5.23
N HIS A 132 -11.92 11.69 4.98
CA HIS A 132 -10.88 11.35 5.97
C HIS A 132 -9.66 12.27 5.83
N LEU A 133 -9.79 13.52 6.28
CA LEU A 133 -8.76 14.57 6.10
C LEU A 133 -7.37 14.18 6.63
N ASP A 134 -7.29 13.57 7.82
CA ASP A 134 -5.99 13.20 8.41
C ASP A 134 -5.28 12.10 7.60
N VAL A 135 -6.05 11.18 7.02
CA VAL A 135 -5.52 10.18 6.07
C VAL A 135 -5.06 10.87 4.79
N VAL A 136 -5.83 11.82 4.24
CA VAL A 136 -5.43 12.58 3.03
C VAL A 136 -4.12 13.31 3.25
N LYS A 137 -3.98 14.04 4.37
CA LYS A 137 -2.74 14.72 4.74
C LYS A 137 -1.57 13.76 4.80
N TYR A 138 -1.75 12.63 5.47
CA TYR A 138 -0.70 11.61 5.56
C TYR A 138 -0.32 11.05 4.18
N CYS A 139 -1.28 10.76 3.30
CA CYS A 139 -0.96 10.32 1.93
C CYS A 139 -0.11 11.35 1.18
N VAL A 140 -0.45 12.64 1.27
CA VAL A 140 0.32 13.73 0.64
C VAL A 140 1.71 13.88 1.27
N GLU A 141 1.84 13.73 2.59
CA GLU A 141 3.14 13.70 3.27
C GLU A 141 4.02 12.53 2.81
N GLN A 142 3.41 11.38 2.51
CA GLN A 142 4.05 10.23 1.87
C GLN A 142 4.15 10.37 0.34
N GLN A 143 4.02 11.61 -0.15
CA GLN A 143 4.24 12.03 -1.53
C GLN A 143 3.27 11.41 -2.56
N SER A 144 2.07 10.96 -2.16
CA SER A 144 1.02 10.58 -3.11
C SER A 144 0.73 11.71 -4.11
N ASP A 145 0.42 11.33 -5.35
CA ASP A 145 0.13 12.31 -6.40
C ASP A 145 -1.30 12.86 -6.23
N ILE A 146 -1.39 14.08 -5.72
CA ILE A 146 -2.67 14.78 -5.51
C ILE A 146 -3.40 15.10 -6.82
N GLN A 147 -2.68 15.13 -7.94
CA GLN A 147 -3.20 15.39 -9.27
C GLN A 147 -3.53 14.11 -10.06
N ALA A 148 -3.33 12.93 -9.46
CA ALA A 148 -3.59 11.64 -10.07
C ALA A 148 -4.99 11.56 -10.68
N ARG A 149 -5.08 10.89 -11.85
CA ARG A 149 -6.32 10.68 -12.62
C ARG A 149 -7.13 11.97 -12.83
N ARG A 150 -6.44 13.07 -13.17
CA ARG A 150 -7.03 14.40 -13.41
C ARG A 150 -7.69 14.97 -12.13
N ASN A 151 -6.92 15.03 -11.05
CA ASN A 151 -7.35 15.55 -9.75
C ASN A 151 -8.55 14.78 -9.17
N GLU A 152 -8.59 13.45 -9.34
CA GLU A 152 -9.76 12.66 -8.96
C GLU A 152 -10.06 12.77 -7.46
N ALA A 153 -9.04 12.78 -6.60
CA ALA A 153 -9.21 12.97 -5.15
C ALA A 153 -9.92 14.28 -4.80
N LEU A 154 -9.48 15.40 -5.39
CA LEU A 154 -10.12 16.72 -5.22
C LEU A 154 -11.57 16.71 -5.72
N ARG A 155 -11.81 16.09 -6.88
CA ARG A 155 -13.14 16.03 -7.49
C ARG A 155 -14.12 15.19 -6.65
N LEU A 156 -13.67 14.03 -6.16
CA LEU A 156 -14.46 13.18 -5.25
C LEU A 156 -14.74 13.86 -3.91
N ALA A 157 -13.76 14.57 -3.33
CA ALA A 157 -13.98 15.35 -2.11
C ALA A 157 -15.03 16.45 -2.33
N ALA A 158 -14.98 17.15 -3.46
CA ALA A 158 -15.96 18.18 -3.82
C ALA A 158 -17.36 17.60 -4.08
N GLU A 159 -17.45 16.50 -4.83
CA GLU A 159 -18.71 15.81 -5.12
C GLU A 159 -19.42 15.33 -3.85
N ASN A 160 -18.66 14.92 -2.82
CA ASN A 160 -19.20 14.44 -1.54
C ASN A 160 -19.27 15.54 -0.45
N GLY A 161 -18.91 16.80 -0.75
CA GLY A 161 -19.07 17.93 0.15
C GLY A 161 -18.00 18.07 1.25
N HIS A 162 -16.83 17.44 1.09
CA HIS A 162 -15.71 17.52 2.04
C HIS A 162 -14.88 18.78 1.81
N ALA A 163 -15.42 19.93 2.22
CA ALA A 163 -14.86 21.25 1.94
C ALA A 163 -13.45 21.47 2.52
N ASP A 164 -13.15 20.88 3.67
CA ASP A 164 -11.84 20.89 4.31
C ASP A 164 -10.76 20.19 3.47
N ILE A 165 -11.09 19.03 2.90
CA ILE A 165 -10.21 18.30 1.98
C ILE A 165 -10.06 19.06 0.66
N VAL A 166 -11.14 19.64 0.14
CA VAL A 166 -11.10 20.48 -1.08
C VAL A 166 -10.14 21.64 -0.89
N GLN A 167 -10.24 22.35 0.24
CA GLN A 167 -9.38 23.47 0.57
C GLN A 167 -7.92 23.02 0.66
N TYR A 168 -7.65 21.97 1.43
CA TYR A 168 -6.31 21.40 1.58
C TYR A 168 -5.71 21.00 0.22
N CYS A 169 -6.45 20.27 -0.61
CA CYS A 169 -5.97 19.81 -1.91
C CYS A 169 -5.65 20.98 -2.86
N ARG A 170 -6.45 22.06 -2.85
CA ARG A 170 -6.18 23.26 -3.64
C ARG A 170 -4.89 23.94 -3.22
N GLU A 171 -4.70 24.13 -1.92
CA GLU A 171 -3.48 24.73 -1.37
C GLU A 171 -2.23 23.93 -1.77
N GLN A 172 -2.29 22.59 -1.70
CA GLN A 172 -1.19 21.73 -2.12
C GLN A 172 -0.91 21.83 -3.63
N ILE A 173 -1.96 21.87 -4.47
CA ILE A 173 -1.82 22.01 -5.93
C ILE A 173 -1.18 23.36 -6.29
N GLU A 174 -1.64 24.46 -5.68
CA GLU A 174 -1.08 25.79 -5.88
C GLU A 174 0.39 25.86 -5.46
N ALA A 175 0.73 25.22 -4.33
CA ALA A 175 2.11 25.13 -3.85
C ALA A 175 3.02 24.38 -4.85
N LEU A 176 2.55 23.27 -5.43
CA LEU A 176 3.29 22.51 -6.45
C LEU A 176 3.54 23.36 -7.71
N GLN A 177 2.53 24.09 -8.18
CA GLN A 177 2.66 24.99 -9.34
C GLN A 177 3.66 26.11 -9.08
N ALA A 178 3.62 26.72 -7.88
CA ALA A 178 4.56 27.77 -7.49
C ALA A 178 6.00 27.25 -7.42
N GLN A 179 6.21 26.04 -6.90
CA GLN A 179 7.53 25.40 -6.89
C GLN A 179 8.06 25.14 -8.29
N GLU A 180 7.21 24.67 -9.22
CA GLU A 180 7.60 24.45 -10.61
C GLU A 180 8.01 25.75 -11.31
N ILE A 181 7.28 26.84 -11.09
CA ILE A 181 7.63 28.17 -11.62
C ILE A 181 8.98 28.63 -11.08
N LEU A 182 9.17 28.57 -9.76
CA LEU A 182 10.42 29.00 -9.12
C LEU A 182 11.63 28.19 -9.63
N GLN A 183 11.46 26.88 -9.81
CA GLN A 183 12.49 26.01 -10.34
C GLN A 183 12.88 26.40 -11.78
N LYS A 184 11.89 26.65 -12.65
CA LYS A 184 12.12 27.14 -14.02
C LYS A 184 12.84 28.49 -14.03
N GLU A 185 12.45 29.42 -13.17
CA GLU A 185 13.09 30.74 -13.06
C GLU A 185 14.55 30.63 -12.63
N LYS A 186 14.84 29.77 -11.65
CA LYS A 186 16.21 29.49 -11.19
C LYS A 186 17.08 28.93 -12.32
N GLU A 187 16.57 27.96 -13.07
CA GLU A 187 17.28 27.39 -14.22
C GLU A 187 17.55 28.43 -15.32
N ILE A 188 16.61 29.34 -15.58
CA ILE A 188 16.80 30.44 -16.52
C ILE A 188 17.91 31.37 -16.05
N LEU A 189 17.94 31.69 -14.75
CA LEU A 189 18.95 32.57 -14.17
C LEU A 189 20.34 31.94 -14.22
N GLU A 190 20.47 30.65 -13.88
CA GLU A 190 21.72 29.90 -13.97
C GLU A 190 22.25 29.87 -15.41
N LYS A 191 21.38 29.62 -16.39
CA LYS A 191 21.75 29.66 -17.82
C LYS A 191 22.22 31.05 -18.25
N LYS A 192 21.52 32.12 -17.82
CA LYS A 192 21.93 33.51 -18.11
C LYS A 192 23.28 33.85 -17.51
N ASN A 193 23.54 33.45 -16.27
CA ASN A 193 24.81 33.69 -15.58
C ASN A 193 25.97 32.93 -16.24
N ALA A 194 25.75 31.66 -16.63
CA ALA A 194 26.75 30.88 -17.36
C ALA A 194 27.11 31.52 -18.72
N GLN A 195 26.11 32.02 -19.46
CA GLN A 195 26.33 32.73 -20.72
C GLN A 195 27.08 34.06 -20.52
N ALA A 196 26.74 34.82 -19.48
CA ALA A 196 27.42 36.06 -19.14
C ALA A 196 28.90 35.80 -18.80
N ALA A 197 29.18 34.79 -17.96
CA ALA A 197 30.53 34.37 -17.63
C ALA A 197 31.34 33.96 -18.87
N ALA A 198 30.76 33.17 -19.78
CA ALA A 198 31.41 32.77 -21.02
C ALA A 198 31.74 33.96 -21.94
N ARG A 199 30.85 34.95 -22.04
CA ARG A 199 31.09 36.19 -22.79
C ARG A 199 32.26 36.98 -22.21
N THR A 200 32.31 37.12 -20.88
CA THR A 200 33.40 37.82 -20.18
C THR A 200 34.74 37.15 -20.42
N THR A 201 34.82 35.83 -20.26
CA THR A 201 36.04 35.05 -20.53
C THR A 201 36.50 35.20 -21.98
N ARG A 202 35.58 35.16 -22.95
CA ARG A 202 35.90 35.36 -24.37
C ARG A 202 36.45 36.75 -24.64
N HIS A 203 35.84 37.79 -24.08
CA HIS A 203 36.34 39.16 -24.20
C HIS A 203 37.73 39.34 -23.58
N GLN A 204 37.97 38.72 -22.43
CA GLN A 204 39.26 38.79 -21.74
C GLN A 204 40.36 38.07 -22.53
N ASN A 205 40.08 36.90 -23.09
CA ASN A 205 41.00 36.17 -23.97
C ASN A 205 41.33 36.97 -25.24
N LEU A 206 40.33 37.61 -25.87
CA LEU A 206 40.55 38.44 -27.06
C LEU A 206 41.43 39.67 -26.74
N ARG A 207 41.17 40.35 -25.61
CA ARG A 207 42.01 41.47 -25.16
C ARG A 207 43.46 41.06 -24.92
N ASN A 208 43.67 39.88 -24.33
CA ASN A 208 45.02 39.36 -24.08
C ASN A 208 45.74 38.98 -25.37
N PHE A 209 45.03 38.45 -26.37
CA PHE A 209 45.58 38.14 -27.68
C PHE A 209 46.06 39.39 -28.43
N LEU A 210 45.25 40.45 -28.46
CA LEU A 210 45.57 41.69 -29.16
C LEU A 210 46.72 42.51 -28.53
N ARG A 211 47.16 42.16 -27.31
CA ARG A 211 48.29 42.81 -26.61
C ARG A 211 49.65 42.12 -26.84
N ARG A 212 49.66 40.95 -27.49
CA ARG A 212 50.87 40.21 -27.88
C ARG A 212 51.25 40.57 -29.30
#